data_AF-A0A5B2W237-F1
#
_entry.id   AF-A0A5B2W237-F1
#
_cell.length_a   1.000
_cell.length_b   1.000
_cell.length_c   1.000
_cell.angle_alpha   90.00
_cell.angle_beta   90.00
_cell.angle_gamma   90.00
#
_symmetry.space_group_name_H-M   'P 1'
#
loop_
_entity.id
_entity.type
_entity.pdbx_description
1 polymer ?
#
loop_
_entity_poly.entity_id
_entity_poly.type
_entity_poly.pdbx_seq_one_letter_code
_entity_poly.pdbx_strand_id
1 'polypeptide(L)'
;MEHTHTAEGHEHGQHDASTKAIWKTFWILLCVTIVEVGLAFLHLETGVPPKLLLNGIFIILTIFKAFFIVAEFMHLRHEIKNLIMTILIPLALFVWFIIAFLADGDSWKNMRKDLSPGAARQEVKAPAHEEAHH
;
A
#
# COMPACT_ATOMS: atom_id res chain seq x y z
N MET A 1 13.14 46.30 -45.09
CA MET A 1 12.98 46.50 -43.63
C MET A 1 11.87 45.57 -43.22
N GLU A 2 12.16 44.56 -42.41
CA GLU A 2 11.28 44.12 -41.34
C GLU A 2 12.10 43.24 -40.40
N HIS A 3 12.10 43.63 -39.14
CA HIS A 3 12.93 43.08 -38.10
C HIS A 3 12.24 41.88 -37.47
N THR A 4 13.04 40.83 -37.30
CA THR A 4 13.06 39.87 -36.20
C THR A 4 12.13 40.17 -35.03
N HIS A 5 11.26 39.22 -34.70
CA HIS A 5 10.92 38.91 -33.31
C HIS A 5 10.96 37.39 -33.13
N THR A 6 12.18 36.89 -32.94
CA THR A 6 12.43 35.61 -32.29
C THR A 6 11.90 35.71 -30.86
N ALA A 7 10.79 35.03 -30.59
CA ALA A 7 10.28 34.81 -29.25
C ALA A 7 11.12 33.71 -28.57
N GLU A 8 12.37 34.00 -28.26
CA GLU A 8 13.18 33.20 -27.34
C GLU A 8 13.25 33.93 -26.01
N GLY A 9 12.57 33.38 -25.01
CA GLY A 9 12.71 33.80 -23.63
C GLY A 9 11.40 33.78 -22.88
N HIS A 10 10.99 32.61 -22.37
CA HIS A 10 10.20 32.51 -21.12
C HIS A 10 10.06 31.08 -20.54
N GLU A 11 11.01 30.16 -20.76
CA GLU A 11 10.87 28.75 -20.30
C GLU A 11 11.91 28.32 -19.23
N HIS A 12 12.73 29.23 -18.70
CA HIS A 12 13.85 28.86 -17.80
C HIS A 12 13.55 28.97 -16.28
N GLY A 13 12.39 29.46 -15.86
CA GLY A 13 12.09 29.70 -14.44
C GLY A 13 11.37 28.56 -13.71
N GLN A 14 10.65 27.69 -14.42
CA GLN A 14 9.71 26.75 -13.81
C GLN A 14 10.33 25.37 -13.48
N HIS A 15 11.31 24.92 -14.27
CA HIS A 15 11.97 23.62 -14.10
C HIS A 15 12.82 23.54 -12.82
N ASP A 16 13.53 24.62 -12.47
CA ASP A 16 14.48 24.62 -11.36
C ASP A 16 13.83 24.49 -9.98
N ALA A 17 12.59 24.96 -9.83
CA ALA A 17 11.88 24.90 -8.55
C ALA A 17 11.44 23.46 -8.20
N SER A 18 10.96 22.70 -9.19
CA SER A 18 10.51 21.32 -8.99
C SER A 18 11.67 20.36 -8.78
N THR A 19 12.78 20.52 -9.50
CA THR A 19 13.96 19.65 -9.33
C THR A 19 14.58 19.78 -7.93
N LYS A 20 14.63 20.98 -7.35
CA LYS A 20 15.16 21.20 -6.00
C LYS A 20 14.32 20.52 -4.92
N ALA A 21 13.00 20.52 -5.08
CA ALA A 21 12.10 19.91 -4.12
C ALA A 21 12.19 18.36 -4.15
N ILE A 22 12.30 17.78 -5.36
CA ILE A 22 12.58 16.35 -5.55
C ILE A 22 13.90 15.95 -4.88
N TRP A 23 14.98 16.71 -5.11
CA TRP A 23 16.28 16.42 -4.50
C TRP A 23 16.26 16.52 -2.97
N LYS A 24 15.55 17.52 -2.42
CA LYS A 24 15.37 17.65 -0.97
C LYS A 24 14.66 16.42 -0.39
N THR A 25 13.56 16.01 -1.01
CA THR A 25 12.77 14.86 -0.56
C THR A 25 13.55 13.57 -0.73
N PHE A 26 14.29 13.39 -1.82
CA PHE A 26 15.21 12.28 -2.02
C PHE A 26 16.19 12.13 -0.85
N TRP A 27 16.87 13.21 -0.44
CA TRP A 27 17.80 13.17 0.70
C TRP A 27 17.11 12.83 2.01
N ILE A 28 15.91 13.37 2.26
CA ILE A 28 15.12 13.04 3.45
C ILE A 28 14.79 11.54 3.48
N LEU A 29 14.28 11.00 2.36
CA LEU A 29 13.97 9.59 2.23
C LEU A 29 15.19 8.68 2.37
N LEU A 30 16.33 9.09 1.80
CA LEU A 30 17.57 8.36 1.91
C LEU A 30 18.02 8.28 3.37
N CYS A 31 18.04 9.42 4.08
CA CYS A 31 18.39 9.46 5.50
C CYS A 31 17.45 8.58 6.35
N VAL A 32 16.13 8.66 6.12
CA VAL A 32 15.15 7.80 6.81
C VAL A 32 15.44 6.32 6.54
N THR A 33 15.73 5.95 5.29
CA THR A 33 16.03 4.56 4.91
C THR A 33 17.33 4.07 5.55
N ILE A 34 18.37 4.92 5.64
CA ILE A 34 19.62 4.59 6.33
C ILE A 34 19.38 4.35 7.83
N VAL A 35 18.58 5.21 8.47
CA VAL A 35 18.22 5.05 9.89
C VAL A 35 17.44 3.76 10.13
N GLU A 36 16.48 3.43 9.26
CA GLU A 36 15.75 2.16 9.30
C GLU A 36 16.70 0.96 9.25
N VAL A 37 17.59 0.92 8.26
CA VAL A 37 18.56 -0.17 8.11
C VAL A 37 19.52 -0.23 9.30
N GLY A 38 19.98 0.93 9.80
CA GLY A 38 20.82 1.00 10.99
C GLY A 38 20.13 0.46 12.25
N LEU A 39 18.85 0.78 12.46
CA LEU A 39 18.06 0.21 13.55
C LEU A 39 17.88 -1.31 13.40
N ALA A 40 17.72 -1.81 12.18
CA ALA A 40 17.66 -3.24 11.90
C ALA A 40 18.97 -3.94 12.34
N PHE A 41 20.12 -3.40 11.93
CA PHE A 41 21.43 -3.94 12.28
C PHE A 41 21.69 -3.87 13.78
N LEU A 42 21.36 -2.75 14.44
CA LEU A 42 21.52 -2.60 15.88
C LEU A 42 20.73 -3.67 16.66
N HIS A 43 19.49 -3.95 16.25
CA HIS A 43 18.69 -5.01 16.85
C HIS A 43 19.27 -6.41 16.61
N LEU A 44 19.83 -6.66 15.43
CA LEU A 44 20.48 -7.95 15.13
C LEU A 44 21.73 -8.18 15.99
N GLU A 45 22.50 -7.14 16.26
CA GLU A 45 23.78 -7.25 16.98
C GLU A 45 23.61 -7.21 18.50
N THR A 46 22.70 -6.38 19.01
CA THR A 46 22.53 -6.16 20.47
C THR A 46 21.27 -6.79 21.05
N GLY A 47 20.30 -7.20 20.21
CA GLY A 47 19.00 -7.69 20.66
C GLY A 47 18.06 -6.61 21.23
N VAL A 48 18.49 -5.34 21.22
CA VAL A 48 17.75 -4.18 21.73
C VAL A 48 17.52 -3.21 20.57
N PRO A 49 16.34 -2.60 20.37
CA PRO A 49 15.11 -2.67 21.16
C PRO A 49 14.25 -3.94 20.92
N PRO A 50 13.21 -4.20 21.74
CA PRO A 50 12.31 -5.34 21.54
C PRO A 50 11.70 -5.35 20.13
N LYS A 51 11.53 -6.55 19.56
CA LYS A 51 10.97 -6.75 18.20
C LYS A 51 9.66 -6.00 17.96
N LEU A 52 8.79 -5.94 18.96
CA LEU A 52 7.51 -5.26 18.86
C LEU A 52 7.67 -3.74 18.67
N LEU A 53 8.58 -3.11 19.41
CA LEU A 53 8.88 -1.68 19.28
C LEU A 53 9.53 -1.40 17.93
N LEU A 54 10.49 -2.22 17.54
CA LEU A 54 11.19 -2.10 16.27
C LEU A 54 10.21 -2.19 15.10
N ASN A 55 9.34 -3.20 15.07
CA ASN A 55 8.31 -3.34 14.04
C ASN A 55 7.37 -2.12 14.01
N GLY A 56 6.98 -1.58 15.17
CA GLY A 56 6.18 -0.36 15.24
C GLY A 56 6.90 0.84 14.61
N ILE A 57 8.18 1.02 14.90
CA ILE A 57 9.02 2.08 14.32
C ILE A 57 9.13 1.93 12.80
N PHE A 58 9.38 0.71 12.30
CA PHE A 58 9.43 0.44 10.86
C PHE A 58 8.11 0.76 10.16
N ILE A 59 6.98 0.35 10.74
CA ILE A 59 5.66 0.65 10.17
C ILE A 59 5.45 2.17 10.08
N ILE A 60 5.75 2.90 11.15
CA ILE A 60 5.59 4.36 11.19
C ILE A 60 6.51 5.03 10.15
N LEU A 61 7.80 4.69 10.12
CA LEU A 61 8.77 5.25 9.17
C LEU A 61 8.40 4.93 7.73
N THR A 62 7.88 3.72 7.46
CA THR A 62 7.38 3.33 6.14
C THR A 62 6.17 4.16 5.71
N ILE A 63 5.23 4.44 6.61
CA ILE A 63 4.07 5.32 6.32
C ILE A 63 4.54 6.75 6.04
N PHE A 64 5.44 7.29 6.86
CA PHE A 64 6.01 8.62 6.63
C PHE A 64 6.70 8.68 5.27
N LYS A 65 7.53 7.69 4.96
CA LYS A 65 8.21 7.58 3.67
C LYS A 65 7.22 7.58 2.51
N ALA A 66 6.16 6.77 2.58
CA ALA A 66 5.11 6.73 1.55
C ALA A 66 4.43 8.09 1.37
N PHE A 67 4.12 8.80 2.46
CA PHE A 67 3.57 10.15 2.40
C PHE A 67 4.49 11.13 1.67
N PHE A 68 5.79 11.15 2.00
CA PHE A 68 6.76 11.99 1.31
C PHE A 68 6.92 11.62 -0.18
N ILE A 69 6.84 10.33 -0.52
CA ILE A 69 6.89 9.90 -1.92
C ILE A 69 5.71 10.47 -2.69
N VAL A 70 4.50 10.25 -2.17
CA VAL A 70 3.26 10.65 -2.83
C VAL A 70 3.16 12.18 -2.91
N ALA A 71 3.57 12.90 -1.87
CA ALA A 71 3.51 14.36 -1.86
C ALA A 71 4.45 15.01 -2.90
N GLU A 72 5.70 14.54 -3.02
CA GLU A 72 6.72 15.18 -3.86
C GLU A 72 6.88 14.54 -5.24
N PHE A 73 7.03 13.21 -5.34
CA PHE A 73 7.27 12.55 -6.62
C PHE A 73 6.02 12.48 -7.49
N MET A 74 4.83 12.59 -6.89
CA MET A 74 3.58 12.58 -7.62
C MET A 74 3.06 14.00 -7.82
N HIS A 75 3.91 15.03 -7.74
CA HIS A 75 3.62 16.45 -8.04
C HIS A 75 2.25 16.90 -7.50
N LEU A 76 1.83 16.39 -6.34
CA LEU A 76 0.45 16.55 -5.94
C LEU A 76 0.21 18.01 -5.59
N ARG A 77 1.14 18.71 -4.94
CA ARG A 77 0.90 20.03 -4.33
C ARG A 77 0.08 21.09 -5.12
N HIS A 78 -0.01 21.07 -6.46
CA HIS A 78 -0.87 21.99 -7.23
C HIS A 78 -1.86 21.34 -8.24
N GLU A 79 -1.77 20.05 -8.59
CA GLU A 79 -2.58 19.42 -9.68
C GLU A 79 -3.39 18.18 -9.22
N ILE A 80 -3.73 18.13 -7.93
CA ILE A 80 -4.03 16.93 -7.13
C ILE A 80 -5.06 15.93 -7.69
N LYS A 81 -6.12 16.36 -8.36
CA LYS A 81 -7.32 15.51 -8.47
C LYS A 81 -7.17 14.34 -9.44
N ASN A 82 -6.57 14.56 -10.61
CA ASN A 82 -6.41 13.49 -11.60
C ASN A 82 -5.30 12.52 -11.21
N LEU A 83 -4.20 13.03 -10.67
CA LEU A 83 -3.05 12.20 -10.33
C LEU A 83 -3.35 11.32 -9.11
N ILE A 84 -4.02 11.84 -8.07
CA ILE A 84 -4.52 11.01 -6.96
C ILE A 84 -5.39 9.87 -7.49
N MET A 85 -6.33 10.12 -8.41
CA MET A 85 -7.20 9.06 -8.93
C MET A 85 -6.42 7.94 -9.61
N THR A 86 -5.39 8.25 -10.39
CA THR A 86 -4.56 7.21 -11.05
C THR A 86 -3.76 6.35 -10.08
N ILE A 87 -3.47 6.83 -8.88
CA ILE A 87 -2.70 6.11 -7.85
C ILE A 87 -3.65 5.36 -6.91
N LEU A 88 -4.74 6.03 -6.51
CA LEU A 88 -5.66 5.57 -5.48
C LEU A 88 -6.56 4.45 -6.00
N ILE A 89 -6.95 4.47 -7.28
CA ILE A 89 -7.71 3.39 -7.91
C ILE A 89 -6.95 2.05 -7.90
N PRO A 90 -5.71 1.93 -8.43
CA PRO A 90 -4.96 0.68 -8.38
C PRO A 90 -4.62 0.26 -6.94
N LEU A 91 -4.35 1.21 -6.02
CA LEU A 91 -4.13 0.90 -4.61
C LEU A 91 -5.39 0.33 -3.94
N ALA A 92 -6.56 0.92 -4.20
CA ALA A 92 -7.83 0.46 -3.65
C ALA A 92 -8.19 -0.94 -4.16
N LEU A 93 -7.97 -1.20 -5.47
CA LEU A 93 -8.13 -2.54 -6.04
C LEU A 93 -7.18 -3.56 -5.39
N PHE A 94 -5.94 -3.18 -5.12
CA PHE A 94 -4.97 -4.05 -4.46
C PHE A 94 -5.39 -4.39 -3.02
N VAL A 95 -5.83 -3.40 -2.23
CA VAL A 95 -6.35 -3.61 -0.87
C VAL A 95 -7.60 -4.50 -0.89
N TRP A 96 -8.51 -4.25 -1.83
CA TRP A 96 -9.71 -5.08 -2.01
C TRP A 96 -9.34 -6.54 -2.34
N PHE A 97 -8.37 -6.77 -3.23
CA PHE A 97 -7.89 -8.12 -3.55
C PHE A 97 -7.28 -8.83 -2.34
N ILE A 98 -6.49 -8.14 -1.51
CA ILE A 98 -5.95 -8.72 -0.27
C ILE A 98 -7.11 -9.20 0.62
N ILE A 99 -8.11 -8.37 0.85
CA ILE A 99 -9.27 -8.71 1.68
C ILE A 99 -10.03 -9.91 1.08
N ALA A 100 -10.28 -9.90 -0.23
CA ALA A 100 -10.97 -10.99 -0.92
C ALA A 100 -10.19 -12.32 -0.79
N PHE A 101 -8.87 -12.32 -0.98
CA PHE A 101 -8.06 -13.52 -0.82
C PHE A 101 -7.94 -13.99 0.63
N LEU A 102 -7.92 -13.09 1.61
CA LEU A 102 -7.98 -13.48 3.02
C LEU A 102 -9.31 -14.15 3.36
N ALA A 103 -10.42 -13.59 2.87
CA ALA A 103 -11.76 -14.17 3.09
C ALA A 103 -11.92 -15.53 2.41
N ASP A 104 -11.46 -15.66 1.16
CA ASP A 104 -11.49 -16.93 0.42
C ASP A 104 -10.56 -17.98 1.06
N GLY A 105 -9.39 -17.56 1.54
CA GLY A 105 -8.48 -18.41 2.30
C GLY A 105 -9.07 -18.93 3.62
N ASP A 106 -9.82 -18.10 4.35
CA ASP A 106 -10.52 -18.52 5.57
C ASP A 106 -11.67 -19.49 5.27
N SER A 107 -12.45 -19.21 4.22
CA SER A 107 -13.51 -20.10 3.71
C SER A 107 -12.96 -21.48 3.34
N TRP A 108 -11.86 -21.52 2.57
CA TRP A 108 -11.21 -22.77 2.19
C TRP A 108 -10.66 -23.56 3.39
N LYS A 109 -10.08 -22.86 4.37
CA LYS A 109 -9.58 -23.46 5.61
C LYS A 109 -10.73 -24.11 6.39
N ASN A 110 -11.91 -23.50 6.42
CA ASN A 110 -13.08 -24.06 7.09
C ASN A 110 -13.61 -25.29 6.34
N MET A 111 -13.79 -25.21 5.02
CA MET A 111 -14.25 -26.34 4.22
C MET A 111 -13.30 -27.55 4.29
N ARG A 112 -11.98 -27.33 4.41
CA ARG A 112 -11.03 -28.43 4.60
C ARG A 112 -11.23 -29.16 5.93
N LYS A 113 -11.63 -28.47 7.00
CA LYS A 113 -11.93 -29.12 8.29
C LYS A 113 -13.14 -30.06 8.14
N ASP A 114 -14.13 -29.64 7.36
CA ASP A 114 -15.35 -30.39 7.10
C ASP A 114 -15.13 -31.61 6.18
N LEU A 115 -14.15 -31.53 5.27
CA LEU A 115 -13.74 -32.64 4.39
C LEU A 115 -12.62 -33.52 4.97
N SER A 116 -12.12 -33.24 6.18
CA SER A 116 -11.14 -34.09 6.85
C SER A 116 -11.73 -35.50 7.03
N PRO A 117 -11.08 -36.58 6.53
CA PRO A 117 -11.62 -37.93 6.60
C PRO A 117 -11.81 -38.34 8.07
N GLY A 118 -13.05 -38.28 8.55
CA GLY A 118 -13.41 -38.53 9.95
C GLY A 118 -14.49 -37.60 10.53
N ALA A 119 -14.82 -36.48 9.89
CA ALA A 119 -15.96 -35.65 10.31
C ALA A 119 -17.27 -36.30 9.81
N ALA A 120 -18.12 -36.71 10.75
CA ALA A 120 -19.40 -37.35 10.46
C ALA A 120 -20.19 -36.53 9.44
N ARG A 121 -20.58 -37.17 8.34
CA ARG A 121 -21.55 -36.65 7.38
C ARG A 121 -22.77 -36.19 8.16
N GLN A 122 -22.99 -34.87 8.22
CA GLN A 122 -24.28 -34.35 8.65
C GLN A 122 -25.29 -34.86 7.64
N GLU A 123 -26.05 -35.86 8.07
CA GLU A 123 -27.19 -36.37 7.33
C GLU A 123 -28.17 -35.20 7.16
N VAL A 124 -28.32 -34.76 5.91
CA VAL A 124 -29.44 -33.94 5.51
C VAL A 124 -30.69 -34.78 5.77
N LYS A 125 -31.32 -34.59 6.93
CA LYS A 125 -32.61 -35.19 7.24
C LYS A 125 -33.62 -34.61 6.26
N ALA A 126 -33.98 -35.41 5.25
CA ALA A 126 -35.01 -35.06 4.29
C ALA A 126 -36.29 -34.62 5.02
N PRO A 127 -37.00 -33.58 4.56
CA PRO A 127 -38.30 -33.25 5.13
C PRO A 127 -39.19 -34.48 4.98
N ALA A 128 -39.70 -34.97 6.11
CA ALA A 128 -40.61 -36.10 6.13
C ALA A 128 -41.78 -35.78 5.20
N HIS A 129 -42.07 -36.71 4.29
CA HIS A 129 -43.25 -36.71 3.46
C HIS A 129 -44.46 -36.57 4.38
N GLU A 130 -45.14 -35.42 4.31
CA GLU A 130 -46.45 -35.24 4.92
C GLU A 130 -47.41 -36.14 4.14
N GLU A 131 -47.68 -37.32 4.71
CA GLU A 131 -48.68 -38.24 4.20
C GLU A 131 -50.05 -37.59 4.34
N ALA A 132 -50.73 -37.44 3.20
CA ALA A 132 -52.11 -37.03 3.13
C ALA A 132 -52.99 -38.02 3.91
N HIS A 133 -53.68 -37.54 4.94
CA HIS A 133 -54.77 -38.27 5.59
C HIS A 133 -55.90 -37.32 6.00
N HIS A 134 -57.02 -37.51 5.26
CA HIS A 134 -58.43 -37.11 5.51
C HIS A 134 -58.92 -35.77 4.95
#